data_AF-A0A848U825-F1
#
_entry.id   AF-A0A848U825-F1
#
_cell.length_a   1.000
_cell.length_b   1.000
_cell.length_c   1.000
_cell.angle_alpha   90.00
_cell.angle_beta   90.00
_cell.angle_gamma   90.00
#
_symmetry.space_group_name_H-M   'P 1'
#
loop_
_entity.id
_entity.type
_entity.pdbx_description
1 polymer ?
#
loop_
_entity_poly.entity_id
_entity_poly.type
_entity_poly.pdbx_seq_one_letter_code
_entity_poly.pdbx_strand_id
1 'polypeptide(L)'
;MHRHTFRFLIVLAGTLISSACTDTVYREIPQYQGTYPAGGNVQYPYYDPTQAGTGPQSVQSNMTTGEGVTTSPVLTGTNQMTGQNQPAATTTPAGTTNTALYEDSTQIPQPTGTGSLADGGVSGVAGQSVDCQNTVPCQWISSDRQFTVSVTNADNIASRGRLSVKFSVSAMHDTQLVIGSVDEAVDSGFNRTRVADMILAEGNGNTPVSMLSGGTVTGTVNFSESITTNSLSNFSIAILDNGMIRKATMMNLPVGPVTSDFAQCNYTLPCIWASPDQQVIITLLSVGGYTGNGRLNANFQVLGAQDMTVAMDAGATAIGDEGTRFSGRTHALATVNGYDKVTAEAIANIPISGSVDFYRTDSRPNSLVTLSIVLFEDSPAPRWNPRFDSVPVL
;
A
#
# COMPACT_ATOMS: atom_id res chain seq x y z
N MET A 1 0.26 56.11 56.67
CA MET A 1 -0.75 56.65 55.72
C MET A 1 -0.50 55.95 54.38
N HIS A 2 -1.42 55.30 53.68
CA HIS A 2 -2.89 55.16 53.84
C HIS A 2 -3.29 53.66 53.83
N ARG A 3 -4.49 53.35 54.33
CA ARG A 3 -5.16 52.04 54.14
C ARG A 3 -5.90 52.01 52.80
N HIS A 4 -6.17 50.81 52.27
CA HIS A 4 -7.48 50.26 51.84
C HIS A 4 -7.23 49.13 50.81
N THR A 5 -7.47 47.85 51.10
CA THR A 5 -8.75 47.12 51.39
C THR A 5 -9.57 46.82 50.13
N PHE A 6 -9.52 45.54 49.71
CA PHE A 6 -10.52 44.72 49.00
C PHE A 6 -11.47 45.35 47.96
N ARG A 7 -11.58 44.67 46.81
CA ARG A 7 -12.88 44.16 46.33
C ARG A 7 -12.74 42.90 45.46
N PHE A 8 -13.49 41.86 45.82
CA PHE A 8 -13.82 40.74 44.93
C PHE A 8 -14.65 41.26 43.75
N LEU A 9 -14.45 40.70 42.56
CA LEU A 9 -15.52 40.57 41.58
C LEU A 9 -15.45 39.19 40.93
N ILE A 10 -16.48 38.39 41.16
CA ILE A 10 -16.73 37.13 40.44
C ILE A 10 -17.44 37.49 39.15
N VAL A 11 -16.98 36.97 38.01
CA VAL A 11 -17.73 37.00 36.75
C VAL A 11 -17.92 35.57 36.27
N LEU A 12 -19.15 35.06 36.43
CA LEU A 12 -19.65 33.92 35.66
C LEU A 12 -20.05 34.42 34.26
N ALA A 13 -19.55 33.75 33.23
CA ALA A 13 -20.13 33.56 31.89
C ALA A 13 -18.99 33.31 30.88
N GLY A 14 -19.02 32.31 30.00
CA GLY A 14 -19.95 31.19 29.90
C GLY A 14 -19.30 30.08 29.06
N THR A 15 -19.52 28.83 29.43
CA THR A 15 -19.01 27.66 28.71
C THR A 15 -19.77 27.47 27.41
N LEU A 16 -19.18 27.87 26.28
CA LEU A 16 -19.62 27.45 24.96
C LEU A 16 -19.29 25.96 24.77
N ILE A 17 -20.28 25.12 25.06
CA ILE A 17 -20.26 23.70 24.69
C ILE A 17 -20.46 23.63 23.18
N SER A 18 -19.36 23.53 22.42
CA SER A 18 -19.42 23.12 21.02
C SER A 18 -19.76 21.63 20.99
N SER A 19 -21.03 21.30 20.78
CA SER A 19 -21.47 19.94 20.49
C SER A 19 -20.79 19.45 19.21
N ALA A 20 -19.82 18.56 19.33
CA ALA A 20 -19.32 17.82 18.19
C ALA A 20 -20.46 16.93 17.67
N CYS A 21 -20.91 17.18 16.44
CA CYS A 21 -21.80 16.26 15.75
C CYS A 21 -21.03 14.95 15.51
N THR A 22 -21.35 13.92 16.29
CA THR A 22 -20.97 12.55 15.96
C THR A 22 -21.78 12.10 14.75
N ASP A 23 -21.20 12.25 13.55
CA ASP A 23 -21.73 11.63 12.34
C ASP A 23 -21.76 10.11 12.54
N THR A 24 -22.94 9.63 12.90
CA THR A 24 -23.18 8.21 13.15
C THR A 24 -23.46 7.57 11.81
N VAL A 25 -22.40 7.18 11.10
CA VAL A 25 -22.51 6.49 9.81
C VAL A 25 -23.14 5.12 10.04
N TYR A 26 -24.46 5.05 9.87
CA TYR A 26 -25.21 3.80 9.83
C TYR A 26 -24.77 3.00 8.61
N ARG A 27 -23.88 2.03 8.80
CA ARG A 27 -23.56 1.02 7.78
C ARG A 27 -24.71 0.01 7.73
N GLU A 28 -25.77 0.35 7.00
CA GLU A 28 -26.80 -0.63 6.66
C GLU A 28 -26.16 -1.75 5.83
N ILE A 29 -25.94 -2.90 6.47
CA ILE A 29 -25.68 -4.16 5.78
C ILE A 29 -27.04 -4.65 5.28
N PRO A 30 -27.26 -4.78 3.95
CA PRO A 30 -28.49 -5.40 3.46
C PRO A 30 -28.53 -6.84 3.97
N GLN A 31 -29.59 -7.19 4.72
CA GLN A 31 -29.78 -8.59 5.08
C GLN A 31 -30.01 -9.40 3.80
N TYR A 32 -29.13 -10.36 3.55
CA TYR A 32 -29.24 -11.27 2.42
C TYR A 32 -30.39 -12.25 2.65
N GLN A 33 -31.62 -11.83 2.32
CA GLN A 33 -32.78 -12.72 2.22
C GLN A 33 -32.73 -13.51 0.90
N GLY A 34 -31.72 -14.38 0.79
CA GLY A 34 -31.62 -15.39 -0.25
C GLY A 34 -32.31 -16.67 0.17
N THR A 35 -33.56 -16.87 -0.26
CA THR A 35 -34.31 -18.11 -0.04
C THR A 35 -33.65 -19.27 -0.77
N TYR A 36 -33.27 -20.34 -0.08
CA TYR A 36 -32.84 -21.59 -0.73
C TYR A 36 -34.03 -22.30 -1.41
N PRO A 37 -34.00 -22.57 -2.73
CA PRO A 37 -34.86 -23.57 -3.33
C PRO A 37 -34.21 -24.95 -3.25
N ALA A 38 -34.84 -25.89 -2.57
CA ALA A 38 -34.41 -27.27 -2.53
C ALA A 38 -34.86 -28.03 -3.79
N GLY A 39 -33.90 -28.41 -4.63
CA GLY A 39 -34.01 -29.52 -5.59
C GLY A 39 -34.77 -29.28 -6.91
N GLY A 40 -34.26 -29.91 -7.98
CA GLY A 40 -35.07 -30.25 -9.16
C GLY A 40 -34.58 -29.71 -10.51
N ASN A 41 -33.96 -30.59 -11.30
CA ASN A 41 -33.84 -30.57 -12.76
C ASN A 41 -33.20 -29.36 -13.47
N VAL A 42 -31.97 -29.58 -13.93
CA VAL A 42 -31.35 -28.84 -15.03
C VAL A 42 -32.08 -29.17 -16.34
N GLN A 43 -32.55 -28.15 -17.06
CA GLN A 43 -33.07 -28.30 -18.43
C GLN A 43 -32.43 -27.22 -19.31
N TYR A 44 -31.59 -27.65 -20.26
CA TYR A 44 -30.91 -26.75 -21.19
C TYR A 44 -31.87 -26.22 -22.26
N PRO A 45 -31.82 -24.93 -22.63
CA PRO A 45 -32.54 -24.44 -23.80
C PRO A 45 -31.87 -24.92 -25.10
N TYR A 46 -32.64 -25.67 -25.89
CA TYR A 46 -32.34 -26.01 -27.27
C TYR A 46 -32.49 -24.77 -28.16
N TYR A 47 -31.53 -24.50 -29.05
CA TYR A 47 -31.58 -23.38 -29.99
C TYR A 47 -31.80 -23.89 -31.42
N ASP A 48 -32.86 -23.42 -32.06
CA ASP A 48 -33.25 -23.76 -33.44
C ASP A 48 -32.66 -22.75 -34.43
N PRO A 49 -31.74 -23.15 -35.34
CA PRO A 49 -31.12 -22.26 -36.31
C PRO A 49 -31.88 -22.24 -37.65
N THR A 50 -33.18 -21.91 -37.65
CA THR A 50 -33.96 -21.71 -38.89
C THR A 50 -34.80 -20.43 -38.92
N GLN A 51 -34.17 -19.31 -39.32
CA GLN A 51 -34.70 -18.32 -40.30
C GLN A 51 -33.59 -17.32 -40.67
N ALA A 52 -33.64 -16.78 -41.89
CA ALA A 52 -32.48 -16.16 -42.55
C ALA A 52 -32.78 -14.81 -43.20
N GLY A 53 -31.73 -14.00 -43.37
CA GLY A 53 -31.68 -12.84 -44.28
C GLY A 53 -31.11 -11.58 -43.62
N THR A 54 -30.26 -10.77 -44.27
CA THR A 54 -29.54 -10.88 -45.56
C THR A 54 -28.32 -9.93 -45.52
N GLY A 55 -27.24 -10.23 -46.28
CA GLY A 55 -26.02 -9.40 -46.40
C GLY A 55 -26.20 -8.11 -47.24
N PRO A 56 -25.14 -7.47 -47.79
CA PRO A 56 -23.78 -7.98 -48.12
C PRO A 56 -22.63 -7.33 -47.30
N GLN A 57 -21.45 -7.92 -47.05
CA GLN A 57 -20.41 -8.54 -47.91
C GLN A 57 -19.48 -7.56 -48.66
N SER A 58 -18.22 -7.49 -48.20
CA SER A 58 -17.01 -6.88 -48.80
C SER A 58 -15.85 -7.04 -47.79
N VAL A 59 -14.58 -7.39 -48.07
CA VAL A 59 -13.87 -8.09 -49.18
C VAL A 59 -12.73 -8.92 -48.52
N GLN A 60 -12.24 -9.99 -49.14
CA GLN A 60 -11.17 -10.87 -48.64
C GLN A 60 -9.87 -10.71 -49.47
N SER A 61 -8.69 -10.71 -48.81
CA SER A 61 -7.38 -10.84 -49.48
C SER A 61 -6.43 -11.74 -48.68
N ASN A 62 -6.11 -12.92 -49.23
CA ASN A 62 -4.99 -13.75 -48.80
C ASN A 62 -3.67 -13.20 -49.39
N MET A 63 -2.56 -13.43 -48.69
CA MET A 63 -1.29 -13.76 -49.36
C MET A 63 -0.41 -14.63 -48.45
N THR A 64 0.33 -15.56 -49.06
CA THR A 64 1.02 -16.66 -48.38
C THR A 64 2.50 -16.70 -48.82
N THR A 65 3.32 -17.43 -48.05
CA THR A 65 4.66 -17.97 -48.39
C THR A 65 5.86 -17.01 -48.47
N GLY A 66 6.99 -17.48 -47.93
CA GLY A 66 8.31 -16.84 -47.96
C GLY A 66 9.30 -17.55 -47.03
N GLU A 67 9.89 -18.66 -47.49
CA GLU A 67 10.97 -19.37 -46.78
C GLU A 67 12.30 -18.59 -46.87
N GLY A 68 13.18 -18.76 -45.87
CA GLY A 68 14.54 -18.21 -45.89
C GLY A 68 15.43 -18.84 -44.82
N VAL A 69 16.52 -19.50 -45.23
CA VAL A 69 17.39 -20.37 -44.39
C VAL A 69 18.87 -19.99 -44.58
N THR A 70 19.68 -20.19 -43.53
CA THR A 70 21.16 -19.98 -43.43
C THR A 70 21.63 -18.51 -43.40
N THR A 71 22.80 -18.12 -42.85
CA THR A 71 24.01 -18.85 -42.38
C THR A 71 24.55 -18.33 -41.02
N SER A 72 25.34 -19.14 -40.32
CA SER A 72 26.27 -18.69 -39.26
C SER A 72 27.60 -18.19 -39.84
N PRO A 73 28.43 -17.53 -39.02
CA PRO A 73 29.86 -17.84 -39.01
C PRO A 73 30.37 -18.29 -37.63
N VAL A 74 31.44 -19.08 -37.65
CA VAL A 74 32.18 -19.63 -36.49
C VAL A 74 33.67 -19.26 -36.66
N LEU A 75 34.49 -19.44 -35.61
CA LEU A 75 35.97 -19.40 -35.58
C LEU A 75 36.56 -17.96 -35.46
N THR A 76 37.66 -17.68 -34.74
CA THR A 76 38.59 -18.56 -33.96
C THR A 76 39.48 -17.75 -33.00
N GLY A 77 39.88 -18.37 -31.88
CA GLY A 77 41.23 -18.26 -31.28
C GLY A 77 41.61 -16.94 -30.56
N THR A 78 42.56 -16.93 -29.60
CA THR A 78 43.43 -18.01 -29.10
C THR A 78 43.90 -17.72 -27.66
N ASN A 79 44.27 -18.76 -26.91
CA ASN A 79 44.81 -18.70 -25.54
C ASN A 79 46.12 -17.90 -25.42
N GLN A 80 46.43 -17.39 -24.21
CA GLN A 80 47.57 -17.94 -23.43
C GLN A 80 47.57 -17.56 -21.94
N MET A 81 48.38 -18.30 -21.18
CA MET A 81 48.42 -18.39 -19.70
C MET A 81 49.45 -17.45 -19.04
N THR A 82 49.44 -17.47 -17.69
CA THR A 82 50.48 -17.16 -16.67
C THR A 82 50.05 -16.03 -15.72
N GLY A 83 50.36 -16.06 -14.41
CA GLY A 83 51.13 -17.05 -13.63
C GLY A 83 50.91 -16.88 -12.12
N GLN A 84 51.63 -17.67 -11.31
CA GLN A 84 51.49 -17.79 -9.85
C GLN A 84 51.80 -16.48 -9.07
N ASN A 85 51.20 -16.31 -7.87
CA ASN A 85 51.95 -16.39 -6.61
C ASN A 85 51.09 -16.28 -5.34
N GLN A 86 51.46 -17.09 -4.33
CA GLN A 86 51.00 -17.05 -2.95
C GLN A 86 52.23 -16.83 -2.05
N PRO A 87 52.16 -15.96 -1.04
CA PRO A 87 52.46 -16.39 0.35
C PRO A 87 51.36 -15.88 1.31
N ALA A 88 50.78 -16.71 2.18
CA ALA A 88 51.32 -17.26 3.44
C ALA A 88 50.85 -16.44 4.67
N ALA A 89 50.47 -17.14 5.75
CA ALA A 89 49.82 -16.57 6.93
C ALA A 89 50.81 -16.25 8.06
N THR A 90 50.39 -15.36 8.97
CA THR A 90 51.05 -15.13 10.26
C THR A 90 50.00 -15.06 11.38
N THR A 91 50.26 -15.67 12.53
CA THR A 91 49.28 -15.91 13.61
C THR A 91 49.65 -15.23 14.93
N THR A 92 48.63 -14.72 15.65
CA THR A 92 48.57 -14.49 17.13
C THR A 92 49.53 -13.47 17.78
N PRO A 93 49.28 -13.01 19.04
CA PRO A 93 48.15 -13.27 19.97
C PRO A 93 47.44 -12.00 20.53
N ALA A 94 46.49 -12.23 21.44
CA ALA A 94 45.58 -11.25 22.04
C ALA A 94 46.20 -10.31 23.10
N GLY A 95 45.52 -9.18 23.35
CA GLY A 95 45.68 -8.33 24.53
C GLY A 95 44.33 -7.77 24.97
N THR A 96 43.87 -8.15 26.16
CA THR A 96 42.62 -7.66 26.77
C THR A 96 42.84 -6.38 27.56
N THR A 97 42.03 -5.34 27.30
CA THR A 97 41.85 -4.23 28.25
C THR A 97 40.39 -3.81 28.27
N ASN A 98 39.71 -4.00 29.41
CA ASN A 98 38.38 -3.46 29.65
C ASN A 98 38.46 -1.95 29.85
N THR A 99 37.79 -1.18 28.99
CA THR A 99 37.40 0.20 29.30
C THR A 99 35.94 0.36 28.88
N ALA A 100 35.03 0.37 29.85
CA ALA A 100 33.64 0.69 29.59
C ALA A 100 33.54 2.17 29.18
N LEU A 101 33.14 2.42 27.94
CA LEU A 101 32.79 3.74 27.45
C LEU A 101 31.32 3.75 27.05
N TYR A 102 30.65 4.85 27.40
CA TYR A 102 29.32 5.18 26.91
C TYR A 102 29.37 5.26 25.38
N GLU A 103 28.71 4.33 24.68
CA GLU A 103 28.51 4.46 23.24
C GLU A 103 27.29 5.33 22.96
N ASP A 104 27.57 6.47 22.35
CA ASP A 104 26.59 7.36 21.73
C ASP A 104 25.87 6.62 20.60
N SER A 105 24.59 6.33 20.79
CA SER A 105 23.81 5.43 19.93
C SER A 105 23.39 6.11 18.62
N THR A 106 24.35 6.33 17.72
CA THR A 106 24.12 6.72 16.32
C THR A 106 24.53 5.64 15.31
N GLN A 107 25.12 4.53 15.76
CA GLN A 107 25.37 3.37 14.90
C GLN A 107 24.07 2.60 14.63
N ILE A 108 23.69 2.56 13.35
CA ILE A 108 22.70 1.61 12.82
C ILE A 108 23.28 0.20 12.99
N PRO A 109 22.60 -0.74 13.66
CA PRO A 109 23.13 -2.10 13.85
C PRO A 109 23.32 -2.81 12.51
N GLN A 110 24.54 -3.28 12.26
CA GLN A 110 24.88 -3.98 11.01
C GLN A 110 24.13 -5.33 10.93
N PRO A 111 23.43 -5.65 9.82
CA PRO A 111 22.64 -6.87 9.71
C PRO A 111 23.54 -8.12 9.56
N THR A 112 23.19 -9.22 10.23
CA THR A 112 23.90 -10.51 10.07
C THR A 112 22.96 -11.70 9.87
N GLY A 113 22.19 -11.65 8.78
CA GLY A 113 21.51 -12.82 8.21
C GLY A 113 20.05 -12.57 7.85
N THR A 114 19.69 -12.99 6.64
CA THR A 114 18.33 -12.97 6.09
C THR A 114 18.02 -14.34 5.48
N GLY A 115 16.88 -14.92 5.83
CA GLY A 115 16.25 -16.03 5.13
C GLY A 115 15.13 -15.53 4.22
N SER A 116 14.75 -16.33 3.23
CA SER A 116 13.58 -16.06 2.39
C SER A 116 12.34 -16.75 2.97
N LEU A 117 11.20 -16.06 2.91
CA LEU A 117 9.89 -16.58 3.27
C LEU A 117 9.23 -17.26 2.06
N ALA A 118 8.31 -18.19 2.33
CA ALA A 118 7.62 -18.96 1.28
C ALA A 118 6.70 -18.11 0.37
N ASP A 119 6.36 -16.90 0.81
CA ASP A 119 5.58 -15.89 0.08
C ASP A 119 6.47 -14.87 -0.68
N GLY A 120 7.78 -15.11 -0.75
CA GLY A 120 8.75 -14.22 -1.40
C GLY A 120 9.33 -13.14 -0.48
N GLY A 121 8.84 -13.00 0.76
CA GLY A 121 9.36 -12.04 1.72
C GLY A 121 10.73 -12.38 2.32
N VAL A 122 11.16 -11.57 3.28
CA VAL A 122 12.44 -11.70 3.99
C VAL A 122 12.22 -11.93 5.48
N SER A 123 12.98 -12.85 6.08
CA SER A 123 13.00 -13.11 7.53
C SER A 123 14.39 -12.85 8.10
N GLY A 124 14.48 -12.03 9.15
CA GLY A 124 15.71 -11.78 9.89
C GLY A 124 16.11 -12.93 10.81
N VAL A 125 17.33 -12.84 11.34
CA VAL A 125 17.81 -13.69 12.44
C VAL A 125 17.25 -13.19 13.78
N ALA A 126 16.85 -14.13 14.64
CA ALA A 126 16.32 -13.87 15.98
C ALA A 126 17.21 -12.92 16.80
N GLY A 127 16.65 -11.79 17.23
CA GLY A 127 17.31 -10.79 18.08
C GLY A 127 18.18 -9.77 17.34
N GLN A 128 18.20 -9.77 16.01
CA GLN A 128 19.00 -8.85 15.19
C GLN A 128 18.12 -7.92 14.36
N SER A 129 18.68 -6.82 13.86
CA SER A 129 17.99 -6.01 12.85
C SER A 129 17.87 -6.79 11.54
N VAL A 130 16.74 -6.70 10.87
CA VAL A 130 16.53 -7.33 9.55
C VAL A 130 16.78 -6.31 8.44
N ASP A 131 17.55 -6.73 7.43
CA ASP A 131 17.61 -6.03 6.15
C ASP A 131 16.48 -6.58 5.27
N CYS A 132 15.52 -5.73 4.91
CA CYS A 132 14.37 -6.09 4.11
C CYS A 132 14.72 -6.24 2.61
N GLN A 133 15.91 -5.82 2.17
CA GLN A 133 16.38 -5.93 0.78
C GLN A 133 15.44 -5.28 -0.24
N ASN A 134 14.73 -4.21 0.15
CA ASN A 134 13.66 -3.55 -0.61
C ASN A 134 12.47 -4.49 -0.95
N THR A 135 12.23 -5.49 -0.11
CA THR A 135 11.17 -6.49 -0.24
C THR A 135 10.28 -6.50 1.01
N VAL A 136 8.98 -6.71 0.83
CA VAL A 136 8.05 -7.09 1.90
C VAL A 136 7.42 -8.46 1.56
N PRO A 137 6.76 -9.18 2.48
CA PRO A 137 6.76 -8.95 3.92
C PRO A 137 8.18 -9.06 4.49
N CYS A 138 8.54 -8.15 5.38
CA CYS A 138 9.82 -8.13 6.07
C CYS A 138 9.60 -8.49 7.53
N GLN A 139 10.16 -9.62 7.97
CA GLN A 139 9.94 -10.20 9.30
C GLN A 139 11.16 -10.03 10.20
N TRP A 140 10.93 -9.41 11.34
CA TRP A 140 11.85 -9.39 12.48
C TRP A 140 11.40 -10.43 13.51
N ILE A 141 12.34 -11.20 14.05
CA ILE A 141 12.08 -12.23 15.07
C ILE A 141 12.81 -11.82 16.36
N SER A 142 12.14 -11.91 17.51
CA SER A 142 12.77 -11.60 18.80
C SER A 142 13.85 -12.61 19.19
N SER A 143 14.80 -12.20 20.04
CA SER A 143 15.91 -13.06 20.49
C SER A 143 15.45 -14.32 21.22
N ASP A 144 14.38 -14.21 22.00
CA ASP A 144 13.67 -15.30 22.69
C ASP A 144 12.69 -16.07 21.79
N ARG A 145 12.56 -15.66 20.52
CA ARG A 145 11.60 -16.16 19.51
C ARG A 145 10.13 -16.14 19.95
N GLN A 146 9.82 -15.38 20.99
CA GLN A 146 8.45 -15.26 21.49
C GLN A 146 7.56 -14.37 20.61
N PHE A 147 8.17 -13.47 19.83
CA PHE A 147 7.47 -12.53 18.95
C PHE A 147 8.05 -12.51 17.55
N THR A 148 7.17 -12.36 16.56
CA THR A 148 7.55 -11.99 15.19
C THR A 148 6.80 -10.72 14.79
N VAL A 149 7.52 -9.73 14.27
CA VAL A 149 6.95 -8.50 13.70
C VAL A 149 7.13 -8.56 12.20
N SER A 150 6.04 -8.53 11.45
CA SER A 150 6.04 -8.53 9.98
C SER A 150 5.58 -7.16 9.50
N VAL A 151 6.42 -6.40 8.80
CA VAL A 151 5.91 -5.27 7.99
C VAL A 151 5.51 -5.83 6.63
N THR A 152 4.25 -5.65 6.27
CA THR A 152 3.67 -6.17 5.03
C THR A 152 3.62 -5.14 3.92
N ASN A 153 3.72 -3.85 4.27
CA ASN A 153 3.58 -2.73 3.35
C ASN A 153 4.02 -1.41 4.00
N ALA A 154 4.62 -0.52 3.20
CA ALA A 154 4.79 0.89 3.53
C ALA A 154 4.57 1.74 2.28
N ASP A 155 3.85 2.85 2.41
CA ASP A 155 3.50 3.74 1.28
C ASP A 155 3.00 5.11 1.75
N ASN A 156 2.84 6.04 0.81
CA ASN A 156 2.41 7.41 1.08
C ASN A 156 0.88 7.58 0.95
N ILE A 157 0.06 6.61 1.39
CA ILE A 157 -1.41 6.64 1.19
C ILE A 157 -2.24 7.00 2.45
N ALA A 158 -1.61 7.24 3.60
CA ALA A 158 -2.35 7.73 4.77
C ALA A 158 -2.97 9.11 4.48
N SER A 159 -3.93 9.54 5.31
CA SER A 159 -4.73 10.75 5.04
C SER A 159 -3.87 11.95 4.63
N ARG A 160 -4.22 12.60 3.51
CA ARG A 160 -3.44 13.68 2.85
C ARG A 160 -2.10 13.25 2.20
N GLY A 161 -1.93 11.97 1.86
CA GLY A 161 -0.74 11.46 1.18
C GLY A 161 0.45 11.21 2.11
N ARG A 162 0.20 10.96 3.41
CA ARG A 162 1.25 10.76 4.42
C ARG A 162 1.83 9.35 4.34
N LEU A 163 3.07 9.18 4.80
CA LEU A 163 3.67 7.85 4.99
C LEU A 163 2.84 7.05 6.00
N SER A 164 2.56 5.80 5.64
CA SER A 164 1.91 4.77 6.44
C SER A 164 2.76 3.50 6.39
N VAL A 165 2.88 2.80 7.51
CA VAL A 165 3.55 1.49 7.60
C VAL A 165 2.59 0.49 8.24
N LYS A 166 2.21 -0.54 7.47
CA LYS A 166 1.33 -1.62 7.93
C LYS A 166 2.15 -2.79 8.42
N PHE A 167 1.83 -3.26 9.62
CA PHE A 167 2.54 -4.35 10.26
C PHE A 167 1.59 -5.34 10.93
N SER A 168 2.11 -6.52 11.27
CA SER A 168 1.48 -7.47 12.17
C SER A 168 2.48 -7.95 13.20
N VAL A 169 1.99 -8.24 14.40
CA VAL A 169 2.75 -8.86 15.49
C VAL A 169 2.08 -10.19 15.81
N SER A 170 2.84 -11.27 15.79
CA SER A 170 2.42 -12.56 16.32
C SER A 170 3.21 -12.92 17.57
N ALA A 171 2.62 -13.71 18.46
CA ALA A 171 3.28 -14.21 19.66
C ALA A 171 3.15 -15.74 19.81
N MET A 172 4.18 -16.36 20.37
CA MET A 172 4.18 -17.80 20.68
C MET A 172 3.58 -18.15 22.06
N HIS A 173 3.17 -17.14 22.84
CA HIS A 173 2.55 -17.31 24.15
C HIS A 173 1.40 -16.33 24.36
N ASP A 174 0.58 -16.60 25.38
CA ASP A 174 -0.46 -15.67 25.83
C ASP A 174 0.22 -14.39 26.38
N THR A 175 -0.23 -13.23 25.92
CA THR A 175 0.37 -11.93 26.25
C THR A 175 -0.67 -10.80 26.21
N GLN A 176 -0.31 -9.65 26.78
CA GLN A 176 -0.97 -8.37 26.53
C GLN A 176 0.02 -7.48 25.80
N LEU A 177 -0.21 -7.30 24.50
CA LEU A 177 0.65 -6.51 23.63
C LEU A 177 0.36 -5.02 23.82
N VAL A 178 1.41 -4.24 24.06
CA VAL A 178 1.39 -2.77 23.98
C VAL A 178 2.52 -2.34 23.04
N ILE A 179 2.31 -1.33 22.20
CA ILE A 179 3.43 -0.68 21.52
C ILE A 179 3.98 0.40 22.45
N GLY A 180 5.19 0.18 22.98
CA GLY A 180 5.84 1.11 23.91
C GLY A 180 6.38 2.36 23.23
N SER A 181 6.87 2.22 22.00
CA SER A 181 7.25 3.35 21.13
C SER A 181 7.34 2.93 19.67
N VAL A 182 7.26 3.91 18.76
CA VAL A 182 7.75 3.80 17.38
C VAL A 182 8.69 4.99 17.15
N ASP A 183 9.83 4.73 16.54
CA ASP A 183 10.82 5.77 16.26
C ASP A 183 10.40 6.63 15.05
N GLU A 184 11.07 7.76 14.85
CA GLU A 184 10.98 8.51 13.58
C GLU A 184 11.40 7.58 12.41
N ALA A 185 10.63 7.54 11.34
CA ALA A 185 11.03 6.84 10.12
C ALA A 185 12.22 7.59 9.50
N VAL A 186 13.27 6.86 9.12
CA VAL A 186 14.45 7.43 8.45
C VAL A 186 14.44 6.97 7.00
N ASP A 187 14.33 7.90 6.06
CA ASP A 187 14.33 7.62 4.63
C ASP A 187 15.75 7.33 4.08
N SER A 188 15.88 6.92 2.82
CA SER A 188 17.18 6.68 2.16
C SER A 188 17.96 7.95 1.78
N GLY A 189 17.37 9.14 1.99
CA GLY A 189 18.04 10.44 2.01
C GLY A 189 18.46 10.90 3.41
N PHE A 190 18.26 10.06 4.44
CA PHE A 190 18.45 10.36 5.87
C PHE A 190 17.52 11.44 6.45
N ASN A 191 16.45 11.81 5.75
CA ASN A 191 15.40 12.65 6.32
C ASN A 191 14.62 11.85 7.37
N ARG A 192 14.09 12.55 8.38
CA ARG A 192 13.34 11.94 9.49
C ARG A 192 11.91 12.41 9.49
N THR A 193 10.97 11.47 9.46
CA THR A 193 9.54 11.76 9.56
C THR A 193 8.99 11.29 10.90
N ARG A 194 8.26 12.17 11.59
CA ARG A 194 7.69 11.88 12.92
C ARG A 194 6.45 11.02 12.81
N VAL A 195 6.25 10.16 13.81
CA VAL A 195 4.96 9.48 14.01
C VAL A 195 3.89 10.55 14.32
N ALA A 196 2.76 10.49 13.62
CA ALA A 196 1.58 11.32 13.89
C ALA A 196 0.58 10.58 14.77
N ASP A 197 0.28 9.33 14.41
CA ASP A 197 -0.63 8.45 15.13
C ASP A 197 -0.32 6.98 14.85
N MET A 198 -0.93 6.10 15.63
CA MET A 198 -0.75 4.65 15.50
C MET A 198 -2.06 3.95 15.83
N ILE A 199 -2.35 2.91 15.06
CA ILE A 199 -3.48 2.01 15.24
C ILE A 199 -2.93 0.61 15.51
N LEU A 200 -3.48 -0.08 16.51
CA LEU A 200 -3.21 -1.50 16.80
C LEU A 200 -4.55 -2.18 17.08
N ALA A 201 -4.86 -3.24 16.32
CA ALA A 201 -6.23 -3.74 16.17
C ALA A 201 -7.20 -2.58 15.85
N GLU A 202 -8.09 -2.26 16.79
CA GLU A 202 -9.07 -1.16 16.71
C GLU A 202 -8.72 0.02 17.65
N GLY A 203 -7.60 -0.08 18.38
CA GLY A 203 -7.15 0.89 19.39
C GLY A 203 -5.97 1.74 18.95
N ASN A 204 -5.52 2.63 19.84
CA ASN A 204 -4.50 3.66 19.59
C ASN A 204 -3.04 3.23 19.86
N GLY A 205 -2.71 1.93 19.75
CA GLY A 205 -1.38 1.37 20.02
C GLY A 205 -0.96 1.28 21.51
N ASN A 206 -1.42 2.23 22.32
CA ASN A 206 -1.08 2.37 23.74
C ASN A 206 -2.01 1.58 24.68
N THR A 207 -3.17 1.12 24.19
CA THR A 207 -4.11 0.29 24.94
C THR A 207 -3.68 -1.18 24.84
N PRO A 208 -3.52 -1.93 25.95
CA PRO A 208 -3.13 -3.34 25.90
C PRO A 208 -4.11 -4.20 25.10
N VAL A 209 -3.59 -4.93 24.12
CA VAL A 209 -4.35 -5.91 23.33
C VAL A 209 -4.01 -7.31 23.79
N SER A 210 -4.97 -8.01 24.39
CA SER A 210 -4.81 -9.41 24.78
C SER A 210 -4.69 -10.29 23.53
N MET A 211 -3.66 -11.14 23.50
CA MET A 211 -3.39 -12.06 22.39
C MET A 211 -3.05 -13.44 22.95
N LEU A 212 -3.69 -14.49 22.42
CA LEU A 212 -3.37 -15.88 22.75
C LEU A 212 -2.14 -16.36 21.99
N SER A 213 -1.50 -17.43 22.48
CA SER A 213 -0.44 -18.15 21.77
C SER A 213 -0.85 -18.51 20.34
N GLY A 214 0.02 -18.21 19.37
CA GLY A 214 -0.24 -18.37 17.93
C GLY A 214 -1.13 -17.26 17.33
N GLY A 215 -1.65 -16.36 18.15
CA GLY A 215 -2.41 -15.19 17.72
C GLY A 215 -1.56 -14.19 16.95
N THR A 216 -2.22 -13.41 16.10
CA THR A 216 -1.64 -12.29 15.35
C THR A 216 -2.54 -11.08 15.48
N VAL A 217 -1.95 -9.90 15.71
CA VAL A 217 -2.63 -8.61 15.69
C VAL A 217 -2.00 -7.71 14.63
N THR A 218 -2.83 -6.99 13.88
CA THR A 218 -2.39 -6.02 12.87
C THR A 218 -2.31 -4.61 13.45
N GLY A 219 -1.45 -3.78 12.86
CA GLY A 219 -1.33 -2.38 13.21
C GLY A 219 -0.92 -1.53 12.02
N THR A 220 -1.01 -0.22 12.20
CA THR A 220 -0.61 0.79 11.21
C THR A 220 0.04 1.95 11.95
N VAL A 221 1.23 2.35 11.54
CA VAL A 221 1.87 3.61 11.97
C VAL A 221 1.62 4.64 10.89
N ASN A 222 1.05 5.79 11.24
CA ASN A 222 0.91 6.92 10.33
C ASN A 222 1.89 8.02 10.74
N PHE A 223 2.58 8.58 9.77
CA PHE A 223 3.59 9.61 9.96
C PHE A 223 3.05 11.01 9.65
N SER A 224 3.76 12.06 10.08
CA SER A 224 3.31 13.45 9.96
C SER A 224 3.24 13.96 8.53
N GLU A 225 4.06 13.38 7.64
CA GLU A 225 4.35 13.84 6.28
C GLU A 225 4.56 12.61 5.36
N SER A 226 4.64 12.86 4.05
CA SER A 226 5.16 11.90 3.06
C SER A 226 6.69 11.85 3.11
N ILE A 227 7.29 10.74 2.68
CA ILE A 227 8.69 10.72 2.24
C ILE A 227 8.78 10.81 0.72
N THR A 228 9.91 11.27 0.18
CA THR A 228 10.12 11.36 -1.28
C THR A 228 10.95 10.23 -1.87
N THR A 229 11.59 9.40 -1.03
CA THR A 229 12.32 8.22 -1.49
C THR A 229 11.42 7.00 -1.63
N ASN A 230 11.93 5.97 -2.30
CA ASN A 230 11.28 4.67 -2.47
C ASN A 230 11.58 3.68 -1.32
N SER A 231 12.17 4.13 -0.21
CA SER A 231 12.70 3.25 0.83
C SER A 231 12.97 3.95 2.17
N LEU A 232 12.74 3.24 3.27
CA LEU A 232 13.24 3.59 4.61
C LEU A 232 14.58 2.90 4.87
N SER A 233 15.60 3.70 5.20
CA SER A 233 16.85 3.21 5.77
C SER A 233 16.63 2.51 7.11
N ASN A 234 15.69 2.99 7.92
CA ASN A 234 15.35 2.42 9.21
C ASN A 234 13.88 2.69 9.57
N PHE A 235 13.18 1.62 9.94
CA PHE A 235 11.90 1.61 10.66
C PHE A 235 12.08 0.78 11.93
N SER A 236 11.62 1.30 13.07
CA SER A 236 11.77 0.65 14.37
C SER A 236 10.52 0.77 15.24
N ILE A 237 10.06 -0.36 15.79
CA ILE A 237 8.89 -0.47 16.69
C ILE A 237 9.26 -1.23 17.95
N ALA A 238 8.95 -0.66 19.11
CA ALA A 238 9.19 -1.25 20.42
C ALA A 238 7.90 -1.86 20.98
N ILE A 239 7.90 -3.18 21.11
CA ILE A 239 6.85 -3.95 21.78
C ILE A 239 7.15 -4.02 23.28
N LEU A 240 6.12 -3.80 24.09
CA LEU A 240 6.15 -4.06 25.52
C LEU A 240 5.28 -5.29 25.83
N ASP A 241 5.87 -6.28 26.48
CA ASP A 241 5.21 -7.49 26.97
C ASP A 241 5.68 -7.75 28.40
N ASN A 242 4.75 -7.80 29.35
CA ASN A 242 5.01 -8.06 30.78
C ASN A 242 6.15 -7.20 31.39
N GLY A 243 6.32 -5.96 30.92
CA GLY A 243 7.37 -5.04 31.38
C GLY A 243 8.72 -5.17 30.63
N MET A 244 8.88 -6.16 29.75
CA MET A 244 10.06 -6.29 28.89
C MET A 244 9.85 -5.61 27.55
N ILE A 245 10.78 -4.73 27.17
CA ILE A 245 10.78 -4.04 25.89
C ILE A 245 11.58 -4.86 24.86
N ARG A 246 10.97 -5.09 23.70
CA ARG A 246 11.57 -5.75 22.54
C ARG A 246 11.48 -4.82 21.34
N LYS A 247 12.63 -4.35 20.85
CA LYS A 247 12.70 -3.43 19.70
C LYS A 247 12.92 -4.21 18.40
N ALA A 248 11.91 -4.22 17.54
CA ALA A 248 12.03 -4.68 16.17
C ALA A 248 12.61 -3.56 15.32
N THR A 249 13.67 -3.88 14.56
CA THR A 249 14.39 -2.94 13.69
C THR A 249 14.48 -3.51 12.29
N MET A 250 14.04 -2.73 11.30
CA MET A 250 13.93 -3.10 9.89
C MET A 250 14.64 -2.04 9.04
N MET A 251 15.49 -2.47 8.12
CA MET A 251 16.30 -1.61 7.25
C MET A 251 15.99 -1.88 5.78
N ASN A 252 16.22 -0.90 4.90
CA ASN A 252 15.94 -1.00 3.46
C ASN A 252 14.50 -1.48 3.17
N LEU A 253 13.53 -0.97 3.95
CA LEU A 253 12.12 -1.30 3.77
C LEU A 253 11.60 -0.54 2.53
N PRO A 254 11.00 -1.20 1.53
CA PRO A 254 10.47 -0.51 0.35
C PRO A 254 9.27 0.36 0.73
N VAL A 255 9.19 1.55 0.12
CA VAL A 255 8.08 2.49 0.31
C VAL A 255 7.46 2.85 -1.03
N GLY A 256 6.13 2.96 -1.04
CA GLY A 256 5.36 3.27 -2.24
C GLY A 256 5.74 4.62 -2.83
N PRO A 257 5.76 4.72 -4.17
CA PRO A 257 6.02 5.98 -4.83
C PRO A 257 5.05 7.02 -4.29
N VAL A 258 5.57 8.22 -4.05
CA VAL A 258 4.74 9.31 -3.54
C VAL A 258 3.62 9.57 -4.51
N THR A 259 2.43 9.87 -3.98
CA THR A 259 1.28 10.35 -4.75
C THR A 259 1.48 11.78 -5.30
N SER A 260 2.73 12.27 -5.36
CA SER A 260 3.08 13.62 -5.76
C SER A 260 3.18 13.80 -7.27
N ASP A 261 3.41 12.72 -8.01
CA ASP A 261 3.16 12.70 -9.44
C ASP A 261 1.65 12.55 -9.64
N PHE A 262 1.02 13.66 -10.01
CA PHE A 262 -0.39 13.72 -10.41
C PHE A 262 -0.47 13.98 -11.91
N ALA A 263 -1.44 13.35 -12.56
CA ALA A 263 -1.78 13.63 -13.94
C ALA A 263 -2.60 14.93 -13.99
N GLN A 264 -2.02 15.99 -14.54
CA GLN A 264 -2.72 17.26 -14.74
C GLN A 264 -3.59 17.18 -15.99
N CYS A 265 -4.89 16.89 -15.82
CA CYS A 265 -5.80 16.59 -16.91
C CYS A 265 -6.29 17.82 -17.69
N ASN A 266 -6.13 19.02 -17.14
CA ASN A 266 -6.52 20.29 -17.78
C ASN A 266 -7.94 20.24 -18.39
N TYR A 267 -8.89 19.67 -17.64
CA TYR A 267 -10.30 19.49 -18.01
C TYR A 267 -10.52 18.70 -19.31
N THR A 268 -9.59 17.81 -19.64
CA THR A 268 -9.63 16.93 -20.82
C THR A 268 -9.53 15.46 -20.43
N LEU A 269 -10.27 14.59 -21.14
CA LEU A 269 -10.15 13.13 -21.06
C LEU A 269 -10.01 12.53 -22.47
N PRO A 270 -9.31 11.40 -22.66
CA PRO A 270 -8.63 10.62 -21.62
C PRO A 270 -7.39 11.34 -21.04
N CYS A 271 -7.08 11.04 -19.78
CA CYS A 271 -5.96 11.62 -19.04
C CYS A 271 -5.06 10.51 -18.50
N ILE A 272 -3.75 10.67 -18.62
CA ILE A 272 -2.78 9.60 -18.39
C ILE A 272 -1.94 9.91 -17.15
N TRP A 273 -1.94 8.97 -16.20
CA TRP A 273 -0.99 8.87 -15.11
C TRP A 273 0.01 7.74 -15.42
N ALA A 274 1.26 7.87 -14.98
CA ALA A 274 2.26 6.81 -15.06
C ALA A 274 2.99 6.68 -13.72
N SER A 275 3.38 5.46 -13.37
CA SER A 275 4.23 5.22 -12.21
C SER A 275 5.63 5.83 -12.43
N PRO A 276 6.36 6.24 -11.37
CA PRO A 276 7.68 6.87 -11.55
C PRO A 276 8.74 5.99 -12.22
N ASP A 277 8.60 4.66 -12.11
CA ASP A 277 9.42 3.64 -12.77
C ASP A 277 8.93 3.27 -14.20
N GLN A 278 7.85 3.91 -14.65
CA GLN A 278 7.16 3.70 -15.93
C GLN A 278 6.69 2.26 -16.18
N GLN A 279 6.61 1.42 -15.13
CA GLN A 279 6.12 0.04 -15.26
C GLN A 279 4.60 -0.05 -15.41
N VAL A 280 3.86 0.99 -14.99
CA VAL A 280 2.40 1.01 -15.02
C VAL A 280 1.89 2.35 -15.53
N ILE A 281 1.01 2.29 -16.53
CA ILE A 281 0.28 3.43 -17.09
C ILE A 281 -1.20 3.29 -16.75
N ILE A 282 -1.80 4.35 -16.22
CA ILE A 282 -3.22 4.37 -15.83
C ILE A 282 -3.91 5.51 -16.55
N THR A 283 -4.78 5.13 -17.48
CA THR A 283 -5.53 6.05 -18.34
C THR A 283 -6.93 6.23 -17.77
N LEU A 284 -7.21 7.39 -17.20
CA LEU A 284 -8.56 7.80 -16.84
C LEU A 284 -9.35 8.11 -18.12
N LEU A 285 -10.41 7.34 -18.37
CA LEU A 285 -11.19 7.40 -19.62
C LEU A 285 -12.39 8.33 -19.51
N SER A 286 -13.10 8.27 -18.38
CA SER A 286 -14.34 9.03 -18.14
C SER A 286 -14.56 9.25 -16.65
N VAL A 287 -15.12 10.40 -16.31
CA VAL A 287 -15.66 10.70 -14.98
C VAL A 287 -17.01 11.37 -15.18
N GLY A 288 -18.05 10.89 -14.49
CA GLY A 288 -19.43 11.30 -14.78
C GLY A 288 -20.46 10.44 -14.05
N GLY A 289 -21.53 10.06 -14.74
CA GLY A 289 -22.49 9.03 -14.28
C GLY A 289 -23.73 9.54 -13.53
N TYR A 290 -23.84 10.85 -13.28
CA TYR A 290 -25.00 11.46 -12.61
C TYR A 290 -26.31 11.27 -13.38
N THR A 291 -26.26 11.20 -14.71
CA THR A 291 -27.43 11.01 -15.59
C THR A 291 -27.97 9.58 -15.59
N GLY A 292 -27.10 8.58 -15.38
CA GLY A 292 -27.49 7.16 -15.33
C GLY A 292 -27.76 6.66 -13.90
N ASN A 293 -26.73 6.69 -13.05
CA ASN A 293 -26.76 6.06 -11.72
C ASN A 293 -27.07 7.05 -10.58
N GLY A 294 -27.14 8.35 -10.89
CA GLY A 294 -27.29 9.42 -9.90
C GLY A 294 -26.14 9.47 -8.91
N ARG A 295 -24.92 9.15 -9.36
CA ARG A 295 -23.67 9.03 -8.59
C ARG A 295 -22.50 9.45 -9.47
N LEU A 296 -21.44 9.96 -8.84
CA LEU A 296 -20.14 10.04 -9.49
C LEU A 296 -19.62 8.62 -9.74
N ASN A 297 -19.16 8.38 -10.96
CA ASN A 297 -18.49 7.17 -11.41
C ASN A 297 -17.23 7.58 -12.20
N ALA A 298 -16.14 6.85 -12.03
CA ALA A 298 -14.90 7.02 -12.79
C ALA A 298 -14.51 5.68 -13.44
N ASN A 299 -14.18 5.70 -14.73
CA ASN A 299 -13.69 4.53 -15.46
C ASN A 299 -12.28 4.79 -15.99
N PHE A 300 -11.43 3.79 -15.88
CA PHE A 300 -10.01 3.86 -16.24
C PHE A 300 -9.54 2.55 -16.87
N GLN A 301 -8.33 2.57 -17.41
CA GLN A 301 -7.57 1.38 -17.83
C GLN A 301 -6.22 1.37 -17.15
N VAL A 302 -5.74 0.18 -16.77
CA VAL A 302 -4.38 -0.07 -16.26
C VAL A 302 -3.62 -0.88 -17.31
N LEU A 303 -2.40 -0.45 -17.63
CA LEU A 303 -1.51 -1.09 -18.59
C LEU A 303 -0.17 -1.34 -17.89
N GLY A 304 0.17 -2.61 -17.64
CA GLY A 304 1.48 -3.01 -17.10
C GLY A 304 2.49 -3.26 -18.23
N ALA A 305 3.76 -2.91 -18.01
CA ALA A 305 4.86 -3.21 -18.92
C ALA A 305 5.28 -4.70 -18.89
N GLN A 306 4.97 -5.39 -17.80
CA GLN A 306 5.22 -6.81 -17.54
C GLN A 306 3.96 -7.50 -17.00
N ASP A 307 3.96 -8.84 -16.96
CA ASP A 307 2.89 -9.62 -16.33
C ASP A 307 2.91 -9.35 -14.81
N MET A 308 1.75 -9.04 -14.24
CA MET A 308 1.57 -8.73 -12.82
C MET A 308 0.13 -8.99 -12.40
N THR A 309 -0.11 -9.21 -11.11
CA THR A 309 -1.48 -9.12 -10.56
C THR A 309 -1.70 -7.70 -10.08
N VAL A 310 -2.81 -7.07 -10.44
CA VAL A 310 -3.20 -5.73 -9.98
C VAL A 310 -4.33 -5.85 -8.97
N ALA A 311 -4.14 -5.26 -7.79
CA ALA A 311 -5.13 -5.10 -6.75
C ALA A 311 -5.68 -3.67 -6.70
N MET A 312 -6.90 -3.57 -6.20
CA MET A 312 -7.56 -2.31 -5.88
C MET A 312 -8.23 -2.40 -4.51
N ASP A 313 -7.92 -1.45 -3.64
CA ASP A 313 -8.48 -1.36 -2.29
C ASP A 313 -9.62 -0.33 -2.24
N ALA A 314 -10.46 -0.45 -1.20
CA ALA A 314 -11.35 0.63 -0.81
C ALA A 314 -10.57 1.91 -0.44
N GLY A 315 -11.19 3.07 -0.62
CA GLY A 315 -10.59 4.36 -0.22
C GLY A 315 -10.27 5.34 -1.37
N ALA A 316 -10.73 5.06 -2.59
CA ALA A 316 -10.76 6.06 -3.65
C ALA A 316 -11.50 7.34 -3.18
N THR A 317 -11.00 8.51 -3.55
CA THR A 317 -11.59 9.81 -3.14
C THR A 317 -11.59 10.80 -4.30
N ALA A 318 -12.56 11.71 -4.31
CA ALA A 318 -12.58 12.85 -5.23
C ALA A 318 -13.04 14.12 -4.51
N ILE A 319 -12.64 15.28 -5.05
CA ILE A 319 -13.06 16.60 -4.58
C ILE A 319 -13.58 17.38 -5.78
N GLY A 320 -14.86 17.78 -5.76
CA GLY A 320 -15.47 18.63 -6.78
C GLY A 320 -14.90 20.05 -6.80
N ASP A 321 -15.13 20.79 -7.87
CA ASP A 321 -14.77 22.21 -8.00
C ASP A 321 -15.47 23.10 -6.98
N GLU A 322 -16.69 22.76 -6.53
CA GLU A 322 -17.31 23.41 -5.36
C GLU A 322 -16.77 22.93 -3.98
N GLY A 323 -15.80 22.02 -3.96
CA GLY A 323 -15.16 21.51 -2.73
C GLY A 323 -15.86 20.32 -2.06
N THR A 324 -16.97 19.82 -2.62
CA THR A 324 -17.64 18.60 -2.12
C THR A 324 -16.69 17.41 -2.18
N ARG A 325 -16.64 16.62 -1.10
CA ARG A 325 -15.86 15.38 -1.05
C ARG A 325 -16.71 14.19 -1.40
N PHE A 326 -16.17 13.32 -2.25
CA PHE A 326 -16.75 12.06 -2.66
C PHE A 326 -15.87 10.92 -2.16
N SER A 327 -16.49 9.95 -1.50
CA SER A 327 -15.82 8.71 -1.06
C SER A 327 -16.24 7.55 -1.96
N GLY A 328 -15.28 6.72 -2.35
CA GLY A 328 -15.54 5.48 -3.09
C GLY A 328 -16.45 4.55 -2.30
N ARG A 329 -17.39 3.92 -3.00
CA ARG A 329 -18.39 2.98 -2.45
C ARG A 329 -18.14 1.56 -2.94
N THR A 330 -17.96 1.40 -4.24
CA THR A 330 -17.70 0.13 -4.92
C THR A 330 -16.68 0.36 -6.01
N HIS A 331 -15.91 -0.67 -6.33
CA HIS A 331 -14.90 -0.61 -7.37
C HIS A 331 -14.78 -1.96 -8.08
N ALA A 332 -14.20 -1.94 -9.27
CA ALA A 332 -14.03 -3.12 -10.11
C ALA A 332 -12.70 -3.09 -10.86
N LEU A 333 -12.12 -4.27 -11.07
CA LEU A 333 -10.99 -4.53 -11.96
C LEU A 333 -11.33 -5.74 -12.84
N ALA A 334 -11.14 -5.59 -14.14
CA ALA A 334 -11.54 -6.56 -15.16
C ALA A 334 -13.02 -7.01 -14.98
N THR A 335 -13.25 -8.25 -14.54
CA THR A 335 -14.57 -8.83 -14.28
C THR A 335 -14.92 -8.93 -12.79
N VAL A 336 -14.01 -8.55 -11.90
CA VAL A 336 -14.16 -8.65 -10.43
C VAL A 336 -14.63 -7.32 -9.87
N ASN A 337 -15.68 -7.33 -9.05
CA ASN A 337 -16.24 -6.14 -8.40
C ASN A 337 -16.44 -6.35 -6.89
N GLY A 338 -16.30 -5.27 -6.11
CA GLY A 338 -16.30 -5.36 -4.65
C GLY A 338 -16.52 -4.03 -3.93
N TYR A 339 -16.60 -4.14 -2.61
CA TYR A 339 -16.61 -3.03 -1.65
C TYR A 339 -15.27 -2.94 -0.91
N ASP A 340 -14.62 -4.10 -0.72
CA ASP A 340 -13.29 -4.28 -0.17
C ASP A 340 -12.32 -4.67 -1.32
N LYS A 341 -11.11 -5.15 -1.01
CA LYS A 341 -10.08 -5.46 -2.01
C LYS A 341 -10.58 -6.36 -3.16
N VAL A 342 -10.32 -5.96 -4.40
CA VAL A 342 -10.48 -6.79 -5.61
C VAL A 342 -9.14 -6.92 -6.32
N THR A 343 -8.95 -8.01 -7.07
CA THR A 343 -7.67 -8.34 -7.72
C THR A 343 -7.92 -8.91 -9.11
N ALA A 344 -7.01 -8.65 -10.05
CA ALA A 344 -7.08 -9.13 -11.43
C ALA A 344 -5.68 -9.34 -12.00
N GLU A 345 -5.48 -10.41 -12.77
CA GLU A 345 -4.24 -10.63 -13.53
C GLU A 345 -4.17 -9.64 -14.71
N ALA A 346 -3.03 -8.95 -14.84
CA ALA A 346 -2.70 -8.08 -15.95
C ALA A 346 -1.56 -8.72 -16.75
N ILE A 347 -1.79 -8.91 -18.05
CA ILE A 347 -0.78 -9.41 -18.99
C ILE A 347 -0.03 -8.20 -19.56
N ALA A 348 1.29 -8.34 -19.74
CA ALA A 348 2.17 -7.32 -20.27
C ALA A 348 1.60 -6.68 -21.55
N ASN A 349 1.48 -5.36 -21.54
CA ASN A 349 0.97 -4.54 -22.65
C ASN A 349 -0.50 -4.81 -23.06
N ILE A 350 -1.29 -5.51 -22.23
CA ILE A 350 -2.74 -5.68 -22.42
C ILE A 350 -3.48 -4.82 -21.37
N PRO A 351 -4.33 -3.86 -21.77
CA PRO A 351 -5.04 -3.00 -20.82
C PRO A 351 -6.15 -3.76 -20.10
N ILE A 352 -6.15 -3.74 -18.77
CA ILE A 352 -7.30 -4.14 -17.96
C ILE A 352 -8.19 -2.93 -17.67
N SER A 353 -9.50 -3.08 -17.80
CA SER A 353 -10.46 -2.03 -17.46
C SER A 353 -10.72 -2.01 -15.95
N GLY A 354 -10.97 -0.83 -15.39
CA GLY A 354 -11.38 -0.67 -14.00
C GLY A 354 -12.35 0.49 -13.79
N SER A 355 -13.05 0.49 -12.68
CA SER A 355 -14.01 1.55 -12.34
C SER A 355 -14.19 1.77 -10.83
N VAL A 356 -14.66 2.95 -10.47
CA VAL A 356 -15.08 3.34 -9.11
C VAL A 356 -16.45 3.99 -9.18
N ASP A 357 -17.41 3.49 -8.40
CA ASP A 357 -18.60 4.23 -8.03
C ASP A 357 -18.42 4.87 -6.66
N PHE A 358 -18.83 6.13 -6.54
CA PHE A 358 -18.79 6.86 -5.28
C PHE A 358 -20.16 6.81 -4.57
N TYR A 359 -20.16 7.15 -3.28
CA TYR A 359 -21.41 7.40 -2.55
C TYR A 359 -22.20 8.56 -3.18
N ARG A 360 -23.52 8.60 -2.94
CA ARG A 360 -24.34 9.74 -3.36
C ARG A 360 -24.02 10.95 -2.49
N THR A 361 -23.90 12.08 -3.14
CA THR A 361 -23.98 13.42 -2.56
C THR A 361 -25.05 14.20 -3.32
N ASP A 362 -25.57 15.28 -2.74
CA ASP A 362 -26.48 16.18 -3.47
C ASP A 362 -25.77 17.04 -4.51
N SER A 363 -24.43 17.13 -4.45
CA SER A 363 -23.63 17.89 -5.41
C SER A 363 -23.43 17.18 -6.75
N ARG A 364 -23.23 18.01 -7.79
CA ARG A 364 -22.94 17.62 -9.18
C ARG A 364 -21.88 18.59 -9.76
N PRO A 365 -20.61 18.46 -9.36
CA PRO A 365 -19.50 19.26 -9.89
C PRO A 365 -19.44 19.18 -11.41
N ASN A 366 -18.97 20.28 -12.04
CA ASN A 366 -18.64 20.28 -13.47
C ASN A 366 -17.21 19.75 -13.70
N SER A 367 -16.37 19.81 -12.67
CA SER A 367 -15.02 19.29 -12.68
C SER A 367 -14.58 18.84 -11.29
N LEU A 368 -13.59 17.95 -11.22
CA LEU A 368 -12.93 17.59 -9.97
C LEU A 368 -11.61 18.36 -9.87
N VAL A 369 -11.39 18.99 -8.71
CA VAL A 369 -10.07 19.50 -8.32
C VAL A 369 -9.07 18.35 -8.30
N THR A 370 -9.48 17.20 -7.73
CA THR A 370 -8.67 15.99 -7.67
C THR A 370 -9.52 14.72 -7.62
N LEU A 371 -8.98 13.63 -8.18
CA LEU A 371 -9.47 12.25 -8.11
C LEU A 371 -8.27 11.35 -7.76
N SER A 372 -8.41 10.53 -6.73
CA SER A 372 -7.39 9.61 -6.21
C SER A 372 -7.94 8.17 -6.21
N ILE A 373 -7.17 7.22 -6.75
CA ILE A 373 -7.59 5.82 -6.93
C ILE A 373 -6.55 4.89 -6.28
N VAL A 374 -6.97 4.00 -5.36
CA VAL A 374 -6.04 3.13 -4.62
C VAL A 374 -5.78 1.83 -5.40
N LEU A 375 -4.73 1.82 -6.23
CA LEU A 375 -4.35 0.71 -7.13
C LEU A 375 -2.91 0.26 -6.84
N PHE A 376 -2.64 -1.04 -6.85
CA PHE A 376 -1.32 -1.55 -6.51
C PHE A 376 -1.04 -2.90 -7.16
N GLU A 377 0.22 -3.33 -7.21
CA GLU A 377 0.54 -4.70 -7.53
C GLU A 377 0.08 -5.62 -6.38
N ASP A 378 -0.64 -6.71 -6.67
CA ASP A 378 -1.11 -7.70 -5.70
C ASP A 378 -0.01 -8.69 -5.26
N SER A 379 1.21 -8.18 -5.25
CA SER A 379 2.41 -8.78 -4.68
C SER A 379 2.71 -7.97 -3.40
N PRO A 380 3.58 -8.42 -2.48
CA PRO A 380 4.07 -7.56 -1.42
C PRO A 380 5.13 -6.58 -1.99
N ALA A 381 4.60 -5.67 -2.81
CA ALA A 381 5.20 -4.50 -3.39
C ALA A 381 4.39 -3.28 -2.91
N PRO A 382 4.95 -2.07 -2.94
CA PRO A 382 4.30 -0.96 -2.27
C PRO A 382 3.27 -0.28 -3.18
N ARG A 383 2.23 0.31 -2.57
CA ARG A 383 1.03 0.68 -3.30
C ARG A 383 1.21 1.92 -4.16
N TRP A 384 0.60 1.93 -5.34
CA TRP A 384 0.38 3.14 -6.11
C TRP A 384 -0.89 3.84 -5.59
N ASN A 385 -1.02 5.12 -5.89
CA ASN A 385 -2.28 5.83 -5.73
C ASN A 385 -2.36 6.93 -6.79
N PRO A 386 -2.69 6.55 -8.05
CA PRO A 386 -2.89 7.50 -9.14
C PRO A 386 -3.78 8.66 -8.74
N ARG A 387 -3.24 9.86 -8.94
CA ARG A 387 -3.94 11.11 -8.71
C ARG A 387 -4.12 11.84 -10.04
N PHE A 388 -5.33 12.31 -10.29
CA PHE A 388 -5.72 13.06 -11.47
C PHE A 388 -6.29 14.40 -11.00
N ASP A 389 -5.70 15.51 -11.45
CA ASP A 389 -6.10 16.85 -11.05
C ASP A 389 -6.70 17.64 -12.23
N SER A 390 -7.62 18.57 -11.93
CA SER A 390 -8.39 19.33 -12.93
C SER A 390 -9.11 18.39 -13.93
N VAL A 391 -9.90 17.46 -13.42
CA VAL A 391 -10.60 16.42 -14.22
C VAL A 391 -11.97 16.93 -14.66
N PRO A 392 -12.38 16.83 -15.93
CA PRO A 392 -13.74 17.19 -16.33
C PRO A 392 -14.75 16.14 -15.86
N VAL A 393 -15.96 16.56 -15.52
CA VAL A 393 -17.10 15.67 -15.24
C VAL A 393 -18.08 15.77 -16.41
N LEU A 394 -18.45 14.61 -16.99
CA LEU A 394 -19.26 14.47 -18.21
C LEU A 394 -20.62 13.81 -17.95
#